data_AF-E2BZM4-F1
#
_entry.id   AF-E2BZM4-F1
#
_cell.length_a   1.000
_cell.length_b   1.000
_cell.length_c   1.000
_cell.angle_alpha   90.00
_cell.angle_beta   90.00
_cell.angle_gamma   90.00
#
_symmetry.space_group_name_H-M   'P 1'
#
loop_
_entity.id
_entity.type
_entity.pdbx_description
1 polymer ?
#
loop_
_entity_poly.entity_id
_entity_poly.type
_entity_poly.pdbx_seq_one_letter_code
_entity_poly.pdbx_strand_id
1 'polypeptide(L)' 'MIGDAAYEALWYDLKPNQNRDLFFMIVRSQKHLTLTAGKFVDLSLKQFGNIVKASASYISVLHAMY' A
#
# COMPACT_ATOMS: atom_id res chain seq x y z
N MET A 1 7.95 -0.63 -7.62
CA MET A 1 6.78 -1.51 -7.39
C MET A 1 6.73 -2.54 -8.52
N ILE A 2 5.95 -3.63 -8.41
CA ILE A 2 5.91 -4.68 -9.44
C ILE A 2 5.52 -4.11 -10.83
N GLY A 3 4.62 -3.12 -10.87
CA GLY A 3 4.25 -2.42 -12.10
C GLY A 3 5.40 -1.63 -12.72
N ASP A 4 6.17 -0.91 -11.90
CA ASP A 4 7.32 -0.13 -12.38
C ASP A 4 8.41 -1.05 -12.93
N ALA A 5 8.73 -2.13 -12.21
CA ALA A 5 9.70 -3.11 -12.66
C ALA A 5 9.26 -3.83 -13.94
N ALA A 6 7.95 -4.09 -14.10
CA ALA A 6 7.40 -4.63 -15.33
C ALA A 6 7.41 -3.60 -16.47
N TYR A 7 7.24 -2.30 -16.18
CA TYR A 7 7.31 -1.23 -17.18
C TYR A 7 8.75 -0.99 -17.68
N GLU A 8 9.74 -1.11 -16.79
CA GLU A 8 11.17 -0.99 -17.12
C GLU A 8 11.73 -2.19 -17.88
N ALA A 9 10.96 -3.27 -18.04
CA ALA A 9 11.35 -4.41 -18.85
C ALA A 9 11.42 -4.06 -20.35
N LEU A 10 12.21 -4.81 -21.12
CA LEU A 10 12.36 -4.68 -22.58
C LEU A 10 11.11 -5.20 -23.33
N TRP A 11 9.94 -4.61 -23.07
CA TRP A 11 8.66 -5.05 -23.60
C TRP A 11 8.59 -4.97 -25.13
N TYR A 12 9.35 -4.06 -25.74
CA TYR A 12 9.43 -3.95 -27.20
C TYR A 12 10.11 -5.15 -27.88
N ASP A 13 10.94 -5.91 -27.15
CA ASP A 13 11.60 -7.12 -27.66
C ASP A 13 10.81 -8.41 -27.39
N LEU A 14 9.69 -8.32 -26.64
CA LEU A 14 8.85 -9.47 -26.30
C LEU A 14 7.88 -9.84 -27.41
N LYS A 15 7.50 -11.13 -27.44
CA LYS A 15 6.43 -11.62 -28.32
C LYS A 15 5.10 -10.93 -27.96
N PRO A 16 4.19 -10.71 -28.92
CA PRO A 16 2.90 -10.05 -28.68
C PRO A 16 2.08 -10.64 -27.53
N ASN A 17 2.13 -11.97 -27.35
CA ASN A 17 1.45 -12.65 -26.25
C ASN A 17 2.03 -12.25 -24.88
N GLN A 18 3.36 -12.19 -24.77
CA GLN A 18 4.04 -11.83 -23.52
C GLN A 18 3.84 -10.36 -23.17
N ASN A 19 3.76 -9.47 -24.18
CA ASN A 19 3.40 -8.07 -23.95
C ASN A 19 2.00 -7.91 -23.38
N ARG A 20 1.04 -8.73 -23.81
CA ARG A 20 -0.31 -8.71 -23.27
C ARG A 20 -0.33 -9.14 -21.80
N ASP A 21 0.44 -10.16 -21.46
CA ASP A 21 0.56 -10.65 -20.07
C ASP A 21 1.25 -9.61 -19.16
N LEU A 22 2.32 -8.98 -19.65
CA LEU A 22 3.02 -7.88 -18.97
C LEU A 22 2.08 -6.70 -18.71
N PHE A 23 1.29 -6.32 -19.71
CA PHE A 23 0.30 -5.25 -19.58
C PHE A 23 -0.73 -5.56 -18.48
N PHE A 24 -1.25 -6.79 -18.44
CA PHE A 24 -2.15 -7.23 -17.37
C PHE A 24 -1.48 -7.17 -15.99
N MET A 25 -0.20 -7.55 -15.89
CA MET A 25 0.57 -7.46 -14.64
C MET A 25 0.72 -6.01 -14.17
N ILE A 26 1.06 -5.09 -15.08
CA ILE A 26 1.18 -3.65 -14.77
C ILE A 26 -0.16 -3.13 -14.25
N VAL A 27 -1.27 -3.33 -14.97
CA VAL A 27 -2.60 -2.87 -14.57
C VAL A 27 -3.04 -3.48 -13.24
N ARG A 28 -2.80 -4.79 -13.02
CA ARG A 28 -3.11 -5.45 -11.75
C ARG A 28 -2.33 -4.87 -10.58
N SER A 29 -1.05 -4.56 -10.79
CA SER A 29 -0.16 -4.08 -9.73
C SER A 29 -0.47 -2.67 -9.25
N GLN A 30 -1.17 -1.86 -10.05
CA GLN A 30 -1.60 -0.52 -9.64
C GLN A 30 -2.59 -0.57 -8.46
N LYS A 31 -3.35 -1.66 -8.35
CA LYS A 31 -4.23 -1.88 -7.19
C LYS A 31 -3.38 -2.37 -6.02
N HIS A 32 -3.12 -1.46 -5.08
CA HIS A 32 -2.43 -1.83 -3.84
C HIS A 32 -3.15 -2.97 -3.13
N LEU A 33 -2.36 -3.88 -2.57
CA LEU A 33 -2.85 -4.95 -1.71
C LEU A 33 -3.22 -4.34 -0.36
N THR A 34 -4.35 -3.65 -0.33
CA THR A 34 -4.84 -2.98 0.88
C THR A 34 -5.42 -4.02 1.83
N LEU A 35 -4.69 -4.32 2.89
CA LEU A 35 -5.22 -5.10 4.01
C LEU A 35 -6.14 -4.20 4.82
N THR A 36 -7.40 -4.61 4.97
CA THR A 36 -8.37 -3.90 5.81
C THR A 36 -8.65 -4.69 7.08
N ALA A 37 -8.60 -4.05 8.24
CA ALA A 37 -9.10 -4.63 9.48
C ALA A 37 -10.62 -4.41 9.55
N GLY A 38 -11.36 -5.51 9.52
CA GLY A 38 -12.83 -5.52 9.62
C GLY A 38 -13.56 -4.73 8.53
N LYS A 39 -12.90 -4.36 7.42
CA LYS A 39 -13.39 -3.40 6.39
C LYS A 39 -13.60 -1.96 6.89
N PHE A 40 -13.19 -1.64 8.11
CA PHE A 40 -13.34 -0.29 8.67
C PHE A 40 -12.08 0.55 8.51
N VAL A 41 -10.91 -0.08 8.51
CA VAL A 41 -9.63 0.62 8.52
C VAL A 41 -8.60 -0.07 7.65
N ASP A 42 -7.91 0.71 6.83
CA ASP A 42 -6.77 0.25 6.06
C ASP A 42 -5.55 0.09 6.99
N LEU A 43 -4.98 -1.12 6.99
CA LEU A 43 -3.75 -1.43 7.68
C LEU A 43 -2.58 -0.81 6.90
N SER A 44 -2.11 0.33 7.41
CA SER A 44 -0.96 1.04 6.88
C SER A 44 -0.09 1.57 8.02
N LEU A 45 1.20 1.79 7.75
CA LEU A 45 2.12 2.39 8.72
C LEU A 45 1.65 3.79 9.15
N LYS A 46 1.03 4.53 8.23
CA LYS A 46 0.39 5.83 8.52
C LYS A 46 -0.70 5.67 9.58
N GLN A 47 -1.55 4.66 9.44
CA GLN A 47 -2.60 4.39 10.41
C GLN A 47 -2.04 3.95 11.76
N PHE A 48 -1.00 3.12 11.77
CA PHE A 48 -0.30 2.77 13.00
C PHE A 48 0.24 4.01 13.71
N GLY A 49 0.92 4.91 12.99
CA GLY A 49 1.41 6.18 13.54
C GLY A 49 0.29 7.05 14.11
N ASN A 50 -0.87 7.11 13.44
CA ASN A 50 -2.04 7.81 13.95
C ASN A 50 -2.54 7.22 15.27
N ILE A 51 -2.61 5.88 15.38
CA ILE A 51 -3.02 5.20 16.60
C ILE A 51 -2.06 5.52 17.74
N VAL A 52 -0.75 5.38 17.51
CA VAL A 52 0.28 5.69 18.54
C VAL A 52 0.19 7.15 18.98
N LYS A 53 0.02 8.08 18.04
CA LYS A 53 -0.14 9.51 18.35
C LYS A 53 -1.37 9.78 19.21
N ALA A 54 -2.52 9.18 18.86
CA ALA A 54 -3.74 9.32 19.63
C ALA A 54 -3.56 8.74 21.04
N SER A 55 -3.00 7.54 21.17
CA SER A 55 -2.70 6.91 22.46
C SER A 55 -1.80 7.78 23.34
N ALA A 56 -0.72 8.32 22.77
CA ALA A 56 0.18 9.22 23.49
C ALA A 56 -0.54 10.51 23.95
N SER A 57 -1.38 11.09 23.08
CA SER A 57 -2.19 12.26 23.45
C SER A 57 -3.13 11.98 24.63
N TYR A 58 -3.76 10.80 24.67
CA TYR A 58 -4.61 10.42 25.79
C TYR A 58 -3.80 10.29 27.09
N ILE A 59 -2.63 9.67 27.03
CA ILE A 59 -1.74 9.54 28.19
C ILE A 59 -1.30 10.92 28.69
N SER A 60 -0.94 11.84 27.79
CA SER A 60 -0.54 13.21 28.19
C SER A 60 -1.65 13.95 28.92
N VAL A 61 -2.90 13.82 28.48
CA VAL A 61 -4.06 14.43 29.17
C VAL A 61 -4.25 13.81 30.55
N LEU A 62 -4.19 12.47 30.65
CA LEU A 62 -4.31 11.77 31.92
C LEU A 62 -3.20 12.20 32.89
N HIS A 63 -1.97 12.34 32.41
CA HIS A 63 -0.84 12.79 33.22
C HIS A 63 -0.96 14.26 33.64
N ALA A 64 -1.58 15.12 32.83
CA ALA A 64 -1.81 16.51 33.22
C ALA A 64 -2.93 16.66 34.27
N MET A 65 -3.85 15.70 34.35
CA MET A 65 -4.95 15.71 35.32
C MET A 65 -4.61 15.03 36.66
N TYR A 66 -3.56 14.20 36.71
CA TYR A 66 -3.09 13.50 37.90
C TYR A 66 -1.66 13.89 38.25
#